data_AF-A0A4Q0IH81-F1
#
_entry.id   AF-A0A4Q0IH81-F1
#
_cell.length_a   1.000
_cell.length_b   1.000
_cell.length_c   1.000
_cell.angle_alpha   90.00
_cell.angle_beta   90.00
_cell.angle_gamma   90.00
#
_symmetry.space_group_name_H-M   'P 1'
#
loop_
_entity.id
_entity.type
_entity.pdbx_description
1 polymer ?
#
loop_
_entity_poly.entity_id
_entity_poly.type
_entity_poly.pdbx_seq_one_letter_code
_entity_poly.pdbx_strand_id
1 'polypeptide(L)'
;PVEIEHFARLEGISSQEVLQRLQAAGLVMMPGGGAEIFDEKLRPQICPHKADAAAWLRISVEAHALGIKTNCTMLFGHLENYAQRVDHLCRLREQQDKSGGFTCFIPLPFLTENSRLKLPEERLGPQSGLDRLRTVAVSRL
;
A
#
# COMPACT_ATOMS: atom_id res chain seq x y z
N PRO A 1 7.28 -1.56 -2.93
CA PRO A 1 7.33 -2.93 -2.34
C PRO A 1 6.88 -4.04 -3.29
N VAL A 2 5.75 -3.88 -3.99
CA VAL A 2 5.22 -4.91 -4.89
C VAL A 2 6.16 -5.26 -6.05
N GLU A 3 6.84 -4.28 -6.67
CA GLU A 3 7.86 -4.58 -7.71
C GLU A 3 9.10 -5.27 -7.14
N ILE A 4 9.49 -4.98 -5.89
CA ILE A 4 10.61 -5.66 -5.24
C ILE A 4 10.30 -7.14 -5.03
N GLU A 5 9.07 -7.46 -4.60
CA GLU A 5 8.60 -8.85 -4.51
C GLU A 5 8.58 -9.52 -5.89
N HIS A 6 8.13 -8.79 -6.92
CA HIS A 6 8.12 -9.29 -8.29
C HIS A 6 9.52 -9.65 -8.78
N PHE A 7 10.51 -8.76 -8.60
CA PHE A 7 11.90 -9.03 -8.97
C PHE A 7 12.51 -10.16 -8.16
N ALA A 8 12.25 -10.22 -6.85
CA ALA A 8 12.71 -11.30 -5.99
C ALA A 8 12.26 -12.67 -6.54
N ARG A 9 10.98 -12.78 -6.90
CA ARG A 9 10.42 -13.99 -7.52
C ARG A 9 10.99 -14.27 -8.92
N LEU A 10 11.14 -13.24 -9.76
CA LEU A 10 11.64 -13.38 -11.13
C LEU A 10 13.08 -13.89 -11.16
N GLU A 11 13.92 -13.35 -10.28
CA GLU A 11 15.36 -13.63 -10.20
C GLU A 11 15.71 -14.79 -9.25
N GLY A 12 14.72 -15.31 -8.50
CA GLY A 12 14.93 -16.40 -7.54
C GLY A 12 15.80 -16.02 -6.34
N ILE A 13 15.76 -14.75 -5.92
CA ILE A 13 16.55 -14.19 -4.81
C ILE A 13 15.63 -13.56 -3.75
N SER A 14 16.18 -13.20 -2.58
CA SER A 14 15.40 -12.50 -1.56
C SER A 14 15.10 -11.05 -1.97
N SER A 15 14.02 -10.48 -1.46
CA SER A 15 13.72 -9.06 -1.63
C SER A 15 14.78 -8.15 -0.99
N GLN A 16 15.44 -8.61 0.08
CA GLN A 16 16.58 -7.90 0.67
C GLN A 16 17.75 -7.81 -0.31
N GLU A 17 18.07 -8.89 -1.02
CA GLU A 17 19.12 -8.90 -2.06
C GLU A 17 18.73 -7.95 -3.22
N VAL A 18 17.47 -7.97 -3.65
CA VAL A 18 16.97 -7.01 -4.67
C VAL A 18 17.19 -5.57 -4.20
N LEU A 19 16.80 -5.25 -2.96
CA LEU A 19 16.96 -3.91 -2.38
C LEU A 19 18.43 -3.50 -2.29
N GLN A 20 19.32 -4.41 -1.89
CA GLN A 20 20.77 -4.14 -1.81
C GLN A 20 21.37 -3.86 -3.20
N ARG A 21 20.99 -4.64 -4.22
CA ARG A 21 21.43 -4.40 -5.61
C ARG A 21 20.92 -3.05 -6.13
N LEU A 22 19.65 -2.73 -5.89
CA LEU A 22 19.08 -1.45 -6.30
C LEU A 22 19.73 -0.28 -5.55
N GLN A 23 20.02 -0.42 -4.26
CA GLN A 23 20.74 0.58 -3.48
C GLN A 23 22.15 0.80 -4.01
N ALA A 24 22.89 -0.26 -4.31
CA ALA A 24 24.21 -0.18 -4.94
C ALA A 24 24.15 0.50 -6.32
N ALA A 25 23.04 0.36 -7.04
CA ALA A 25 22.77 1.05 -8.31
C ALA A 25 22.26 2.50 -8.14
N GLY A 26 22.01 2.98 -6.92
CA GLY A 26 21.63 4.37 -6.63
C GLY A 26 20.18 4.59 -6.16
N LEU A 27 19.42 3.53 -5.84
CA LEU A 27 18.10 3.68 -5.23
C LEU A 27 18.22 4.28 -3.81
N VAL A 28 17.61 5.45 -3.60
CA VAL A 28 17.64 6.16 -2.32
C VAL A 28 16.28 6.22 -1.60
N MET A 29 15.18 6.02 -2.32
CA MET A 29 13.82 6.08 -1.77
C MET A 29 12.87 5.22 -2.60
N MET A 30 11.84 4.64 -1.97
CA MET A 30 10.77 3.92 -2.67
C MET A 30 9.41 4.61 -2.54
N PRO A 31 8.57 4.57 -3.60
CA PRO A 31 7.18 4.98 -3.48
C PRO A 31 6.36 3.96 -2.66
N GLY A 32 5.21 4.41 -2.15
CA GLY A 32 4.31 3.59 -1.32
C GLY A 32 3.27 2.78 -2.08
N GLY A 33 3.32 2.76 -3.40
CA GLY A 33 2.30 2.12 -4.24
C GLY A 33 2.15 0.61 -4.00
N GLY A 34 1.00 0.08 -4.43
CA GLY A 34 0.68 -1.35 -4.37
C GLY A 34 0.19 -1.85 -3.01
N ALA A 35 0.03 -0.95 -2.03
CA ALA A 35 -0.52 -1.27 -0.73
C ALA A 35 -2.03 -1.56 -0.80
N GLU A 36 -2.78 -0.88 -1.67
CA GLU A 36 -4.24 -1.01 -1.83
C GLU A 36 -4.98 -0.97 -0.46
N ILE A 37 -5.83 -1.96 -0.18
CA ILE A 37 -6.29 -2.32 1.17
C ILE A 37 -5.62 -3.64 1.58
N PHE A 38 -5.30 -3.81 2.87
CA PHE A 38 -4.53 -4.97 3.34
C PHE A 38 -5.37 -6.21 3.62
N ASP A 39 -6.67 -6.05 3.86
CA ASP A 39 -7.61 -7.14 4.16
C ASP A 39 -7.45 -8.33 3.18
N GLU A 40 -7.16 -9.49 3.74
CA GLU A 40 -6.79 -10.70 3.02
C GLU A 40 -7.95 -11.27 2.20
N LYS A 41 -9.20 -10.97 2.55
CA LYS A 41 -10.39 -11.42 1.80
C LYS A 41 -10.71 -10.47 0.64
N LEU A 42 -10.38 -9.19 0.78
CA LEU A 42 -10.63 -8.17 -0.22
C LEU A 42 -9.54 -8.12 -1.29
N ARG A 43 -8.26 -8.26 -0.90
CA ARG A 43 -7.11 -8.18 -1.84
C ARG A 43 -7.26 -9.06 -3.09
N PRO A 44 -7.66 -10.34 -3.00
CA PRO A 44 -7.83 -11.19 -4.18
C PRO A 44 -8.88 -10.66 -5.17
N GLN A 45 -9.84 -9.87 -4.69
CA GLN A 45 -10.91 -9.29 -5.52
C GLN A 45 -10.45 -8.04 -6.28
N ILE A 46 -9.52 -7.26 -5.70
CA ILE A 46 -9.10 -5.96 -6.26
C ILE A 46 -7.72 -5.99 -6.93
N CYS A 47 -6.80 -6.87 -6.48
CA CYS A 47 -5.43 -6.93 -6.97
C CYS A 47 -4.81 -8.34 -6.88
N PRO A 48 -5.38 -9.37 -7.53
CA PRO A 48 -5.03 -10.79 -7.33
C PRO A 48 -3.58 -11.16 -7.67
N HIS A 49 -2.88 -10.36 -8.46
CA HIS A 49 -1.52 -10.67 -8.93
C HIS A 49 -0.42 -9.88 -8.21
N LYS A 50 -0.79 -9.00 -7.26
CA LYS A 50 0.16 -8.21 -6.47
C LYS A 50 0.61 -8.98 -5.23
N ALA A 51 1.73 -8.58 -4.65
CA ALA A 51 2.18 -9.08 -3.34
C ALA A 51 1.07 -8.91 -2.29
N ASP A 52 0.99 -9.83 -1.33
CA ASP A 52 0.04 -9.71 -0.22
C ASP A 52 0.48 -8.61 0.78
N ALA A 53 -0.37 -8.36 1.79
CA ALA A 53 -0.11 -7.35 2.80
C ALA A 53 1.14 -7.68 3.64
N ALA A 54 1.38 -8.96 3.94
CA ALA A 54 2.51 -9.40 4.74
C ALA A 54 3.83 -9.15 3.99
N ALA A 55 3.90 -9.51 2.72
CA ALA A 55 5.03 -9.24 1.85
C ALA A 55 5.25 -7.72 1.66
N TRP A 56 4.19 -6.94 1.44
CA TRP A 56 4.30 -5.48 1.32
C TRP A 56 4.91 -4.86 2.57
N LEU A 57 4.42 -5.21 3.77
CA LEU A 57 4.93 -4.70 5.04
C LEU A 57 6.36 -5.19 5.34
N ARG A 58 6.64 -6.48 5.10
CA ARG A 58 7.98 -7.07 5.26
C ARG A 58 9.02 -6.34 4.42
N ILE A 59 8.75 -6.12 3.13
CA ILE A 59 9.66 -5.41 2.23
C ILE A 59 9.87 -3.96 2.66
N SER A 60 8.83 -3.28 3.16
CA SER A 60 9.00 -1.95 3.73
C SER A 60 9.93 -1.98 4.95
N VAL A 61 9.83 -2.99 5.83
CA VAL A 61 10.78 -3.16 6.95
C VAL A 61 12.21 -3.40 6.45
N GLU A 62 12.39 -4.28 5.46
CA GLU A 62 13.71 -4.57 4.87
C GLU A 62 14.34 -3.32 4.24
N ALA A 63 13.55 -2.54 3.50
CA ALA A 63 14.00 -1.27 2.93
C ALA A 63 14.44 -0.29 4.03
N HIS A 64 13.63 -0.15 5.09
CA HIS A 64 13.93 0.74 6.21
C HIS A 64 15.21 0.31 6.97
N ALA A 65 15.43 -1.00 7.13
CA ALA A 65 16.65 -1.54 7.74
C ALA A 65 17.92 -1.24 6.93
N LEU A 66 17.79 -1.08 5.61
CA LEU A 66 18.87 -0.63 4.71
C LEU A 66 19.00 0.89 4.63
N GLY A 67 18.22 1.65 5.41
CA GLY A 67 18.20 3.11 5.37
C GLY A 67 17.41 3.72 4.20
N ILE A 68 16.73 2.90 3.39
CA ILE A 68 15.90 3.34 2.27
C ILE A 68 14.56 3.82 2.84
N LYS A 69 14.28 5.12 2.73
CA LYS A 69 12.99 5.67 3.14
C LYS A 69 11.90 5.28 2.15
N THR A 70 10.67 5.14 2.63
CA THR A 70 9.52 4.83 1.76
C THR A 70 8.32 5.72 2.07
N ASN A 71 7.36 5.77 1.15
CA ASN A 71 6.02 6.27 1.45
C ASN A 71 5.09 5.08 1.73
N CYS A 72 3.91 5.33 2.28
CA CYS A 72 2.82 4.36 2.35
C CYS A 72 1.54 4.96 1.76
N THR A 73 0.70 4.13 1.17
CA THR A 73 -0.56 4.57 0.55
C THR A 73 -1.72 3.70 0.99
N MET A 74 -2.93 4.22 0.91
CA MET A 74 -4.15 3.42 1.01
C MET A 74 -5.07 3.76 -0.16
N LEU A 75 -5.37 2.79 -1.03
CA LEU A 75 -6.42 2.98 -2.02
C LEU A 75 -7.77 2.85 -1.31
N PHE A 76 -8.63 3.85 -1.40
CA PHE A 76 -9.90 3.86 -0.69
C PHE A 76 -11.03 4.30 -1.61
N GLY A 77 -12.25 3.94 -1.25
CA GLY A 77 -13.44 4.32 -1.97
C GLY A 77 -13.83 3.32 -3.07
N HIS A 78 -13.57 2.04 -2.85
CA HIS A 78 -14.01 0.97 -3.73
C HIS A 78 -14.95 0.02 -2.98
N LEU A 79 -14.63 -1.28 -2.94
CA LEU A 79 -15.41 -2.33 -2.30
C LEU A 79 -15.19 -2.44 -0.77
N GLU A 80 -14.23 -1.73 -0.20
CA GLU A 80 -13.86 -1.87 1.22
C GLU A 80 -14.90 -1.23 2.15
N ASN A 81 -14.88 -1.65 3.42
CA ASN A 81 -15.62 -1.00 4.49
C ASN A 81 -14.69 -0.16 5.40
N TYR A 82 -15.27 0.64 6.30
CA TYR A 82 -14.48 1.50 7.20
C TYR A 82 -13.58 0.73 8.16
N ALA A 83 -13.98 -0.45 8.64
CA ALA A 83 -13.14 -1.27 9.51
C ALA A 83 -11.87 -1.72 8.78
N GLN A 84 -11.96 -2.06 7.50
CA GLN A 84 -10.81 -2.41 6.66
C GLN A 84 -9.86 -1.23 6.42
N ARG A 85 -10.38 0.01 6.32
CA ARG A 85 -9.53 1.22 6.26
C ARG A 85 -8.79 1.45 7.58
N VAL A 86 -9.48 1.30 8.71
CA VAL A 86 -8.89 1.46 10.04
C VAL A 86 -7.84 0.38 10.30
N ASP A 87 -8.12 -0.88 9.98
CA ASP A 87 -7.13 -1.98 10.05
C ASP A 87 -5.88 -1.64 9.23
N HIS A 88 -6.05 -1.19 7.99
CA HIS A 88 -4.94 -0.80 7.13
C HIS A 88 -4.08 0.31 7.77
N LEU A 89 -4.70 1.37 8.31
CA LEU A 89 -4.00 2.45 9.00
C LEU A 89 -3.28 1.96 10.27
N CYS A 90 -3.91 1.10 11.07
CA CYS A 90 -3.29 0.51 12.26
C CYS A 90 -2.05 -0.32 11.90
N ARG A 91 -2.13 -1.17 10.88
CA ARG A 91 -1.00 -1.98 10.41
C ARG A 91 0.15 -1.12 9.87
N LEU A 92 -0.15 -0.02 9.16
CA LEU A 92 0.87 0.95 8.75
C LEU A 92 1.53 1.63 9.96
N ARG A 93 0.75 2.02 10.97
CA ARG A 93 1.26 2.64 12.19
C ARG A 93 2.14 1.68 12.99
N GLU A 94 1.72 0.43 13.17
CA GLU A 94 2.53 -0.61 13.82
C GLU A 94 3.84 -0.88 13.09
N GLN A 95 3.83 -0.85 11.75
CA GLN A 95 5.05 -1.00 10.96
C GLN A 95 5.98 0.22 11.13
N GLN A 96 5.40 1.42 11.19
CA GLN A 96 6.15 2.64 11.44
C GLN A 96 6.78 2.64 12.83
N ASP A 97 6.06 2.19 13.86
CA ASP A 97 6.60 2.05 15.22
C ASP A 97 7.79 1.09 15.27
N LYS A 98 7.78 0.05 14.40
CA LYS A 98 8.87 -0.93 14.30
C LYS A 98 10.10 -0.41 13.56
N SER A 99 9.94 0.43 12.54
CA SER A 99 11.00 0.69 11.54
C SER A 99 11.28 2.17 11.24
N GLY A 100 10.37 3.08 11.55
CA GLY A 100 10.56 4.53 11.44
C GLY A 100 10.92 5.07 10.05
N GLY A 101 10.62 4.31 8.99
CA GLY A 101 11.10 4.61 7.64
C GLY A 101 10.06 5.20 6.69
N PHE A 102 8.77 5.22 7.06
CA PHE A 102 7.77 5.95 6.28
C PHE A 102 7.98 7.47 6.39
N THR A 103 7.91 8.15 5.25
CA THR A 103 8.05 9.60 5.13
C THR A 103 6.69 10.29 4.98
N CYS A 104 5.76 9.67 4.26
CA CYS A 104 4.43 10.21 4.01
C CYS A 104 3.40 9.09 3.87
N PHE A 105 2.20 9.34 4.41
CA PHE A 105 1.00 8.57 4.12
C PHE A 105 0.15 9.27 3.05
N ILE A 106 -0.28 8.53 2.02
CA ILE A 106 -1.00 9.06 0.86
C ILE A 106 -2.34 8.31 0.69
N PRO A 107 -3.48 8.89 1.10
CA PRO A 107 -4.79 8.32 0.82
C PRO A 107 -5.16 8.56 -0.66
N LEU A 108 -5.31 7.48 -1.42
CA LEU A 108 -5.61 7.51 -2.84
C LEU A 108 -7.10 7.22 -3.08
N PRO A 109 -7.91 8.20 -3.52
CA PRO A 109 -9.30 7.92 -3.88
C PRO A 109 -9.33 7.06 -5.14
N PHE A 110 -10.13 5.99 -5.11
CA PHE A 110 -10.35 5.13 -6.26
C PHE A 110 -11.12 5.87 -7.36
N LEU A 111 -10.58 5.82 -8.58
CA LEU A 111 -11.21 6.37 -9.77
C LEU A 111 -11.86 5.22 -10.56
N THR A 112 -13.15 5.37 -10.83
CA THR A 112 -13.97 4.34 -11.51
C THR A 112 -13.76 4.33 -13.02
N GLU A 113 -13.41 5.46 -13.61
CA GLU A 113 -13.14 5.61 -15.03
C GLU A 113 -12.01 4.66 -15.47
N ASN A 114 -12.24 3.93 -16.57
CA ASN A 114 -11.29 2.95 -17.13
C ASN A 114 -10.89 1.79 -16.21
N SER A 115 -11.56 1.59 -15.08
CA SER A 115 -11.33 0.43 -14.22
C SER A 115 -12.16 -0.79 -14.66
N ARG A 116 -11.54 -1.98 -14.58
CA ARG A 116 -12.24 -3.27 -14.68
C ARG A 116 -13.10 -3.55 -13.44
N LEU A 117 -12.72 -2.99 -12.30
CA LEU A 117 -13.50 -3.07 -11.06
C LEU A 117 -14.71 -2.14 -11.18
N LYS A 118 -15.90 -2.72 -11.26
CA LYS A 118 -17.16 -1.96 -11.26
C LYS A 118 -17.72 -1.92 -9.85
N LEU A 119 -18.12 -0.73 -9.41
CA LEU A 119 -18.75 -0.55 -8.10
C LEU A 119 -20.27 -0.75 -8.22
N PRO A 120 -20.93 -1.27 -7.16
CA PRO A 120 -22.39 -1.26 -7.06
C PRO A 120 -22.95 0.15 -7.23
N GLU A 121 -24.17 0.28 -7.74
CA GLU A 121 -24.79 1.59 -8.03
C GLU A 121 -24.93 2.46 -6.78
N GLU A 122 -25.19 1.86 -5.61
CA GLU A 122 -25.20 2.59 -4.33
C GLU A 122 -23.83 3.18 -3.93
N ARG A 123 -22.73 2.71 -4.57
CA ARG A 123 -21.37 3.23 -4.43
C ARG A 123 -20.91 4.00 -5.67
N LEU A 124 -21.70 4.01 -6.74
CA LEU A 124 -21.51 4.83 -7.94
C LEU A 124 -22.02 6.24 -7.66
N GLY A 125 -21.28 6.96 -6.83
CA GLY A 125 -21.32 8.40 -6.74
C GLY A 125 -19.88 8.92 -6.74
N PRO A 126 -19.65 10.24 -6.81
CA PRO A 126 -18.39 10.75 -6.32
C PRO A 126 -18.22 10.16 -4.91
N GLN A 127 -17.12 9.46 -4.65
CA GLN A 127 -16.63 9.28 -3.28
C GLN A 127 -16.83 10.63 -2.62
N SER A 128 -17.85 10.74 -1.77
CA SER A 128 -18.41 12.07 -1.49
C SER A 128 -17.25 12.96 -1.04
N GLY A 129 -17.22 14.22 -1.45
CA GLY A 129 -16.14 15.12 -1.00
C GLY A 129 -15.94 15.00 0.52
N LEU A 130 -17.04 14.75 1.25
CA LEU A 130 -17.06 14.41 2.66
C LEU A 130 -16.32 13.11 3.04
N ASP A 131 -16.49 11.98 2.35
CA ASP A 131 -15.75 10.74 2.64
C ASP A 131 -14.25 10.89 2.39
N ARG A 132 -13.87 11.63 1.33
CA ARG A 132 -12.47 11.96 1.05
C ARG A 132 -11.87 12.82 2.16
N LEU A 133 -12.56 13.90 2.54
CA LEU A 133 -12.14 14.78 3.62
C LEU A 133 -12.07 14.04 4.96
N ARG A 134 -13.07 13.19 5.26
CA ARG A 134 -13.10 12.37 6.47
C ARG A 134 -11.94 11.37 6.50
N THR A 135 -11.65 10.70 5.39
CA THR A 135 -10.51 9.77 5.29
C THR A 135 -9.20 10.51 5.55
N VAL A 136 -8.97 11.65 4.90
CA VAL A 136 -7.78 12.49 5.15
C VAL A 136 -7.70 12.91 6.61
N ALA A 137 -8.80 13.40 7.21
CA ALA A 137 -8.83 13.84 8.59
C ALA A 137 -8.52 12.71 9.59
N VAL A 138 -9.14 11.54 9.42
CA VAL A 138 -8.92 10.37 10.28
C VAL A 138 -7.49 9.85 10.16
N SER A 139 -6.88 9.88 8.97
CA SER A 139 -5.48 9.50 8.79
C SER A 139 -4.47 10.43 9.47
N ARG A 140 -4.91 11.55 10.06
CA ARG A 140 -4.07 12.48 10.83
C ARG A 140 -4.25 12.38 12.35
N LEU A 141 -5.13 11.50 12.82
CA LEU A 141 -5.33 11.18 14.24
C LEU A 141 -4.28 10.16 14.71
#